data_AF-A0A1I2RVH5-F1
#
_entry.id   AF-A0A1I2RVH5-F1
#
_cell.length_a   1.000
_cell.length_b   1.000
_cell.length_c   1.000
_cell.angle_alpha   90.00
_cell.angle_beta   90.00
_cell.angle_gamma   90.00
#
_symmetry.space_group_name_H-M   'P 1'
#
loop_
_entity.id
_entity.type
_entity.pdbx_description
1 polymer ?
#
loop_
_entity_poly.entity_id
_entity_poly.type
_entity_poly.pdbx_seq_one_letter_code
_entity_poly.pdbx_strand_id
1 'polypeptide(L)'
;MKAAVAGYAGDSSDTVDSERQVDVVALGIVTAAILLFVATGSIVGPKVVDSLLHRAPGPDSFILDAFLLNIAIIIFGWSRYRQLCEEIQLRKAAERQARRMAETDPLTGFLNRRSFNDSVNRMIAAATENGQTAVAMMIDLDDFKQVNDFNGHNTGDLLLRECSRRIAASLPKYALIGRIGGDEFAAAFVFDSARDEAIDQVASTLLEAIGKSARINAIDIKVTASIGLARSDIPRIDDEPLDARALLEMADIAMYHAKRQGRNGFYWFEAQMADEMRFRTELERGIRQGIARGEFVPFYEQQIDLQTGELTGFEMLARWNSPYFGIVSPEIFIPVAESIGAIAALSENVIAQALEDAKTWDSRLTLAVNISPLQLRDPWFAQKLLRLLIEANFPPHRLEIEITESCLHQNVAQARSLIASLKNQGIKVTLDDFGTGYSSLAQLRSLPFDGIKIDRSFVSSLVENKDSAAIVHAIAMLGKGLDLPITAEGIETGDVLEHLMQYGRIKGQGYFYGRPRPARELAEWLECPDREPAPKSGIPDISPRDTPLVPPDDLAAPEKKRAHRT
;
A
#
# COMPACT_ATOMS: atom_id res chain seq x y z
N MET A 1 -7.70 -24.41 -34.33
CA MET A 1 -6.69 -23.34 -34.15
C MET A 1 -5.30 -23.97 -34.11
N LYS A 2 -4.86 -24.51 -35.26
CA LYS A 2 -3.68 -25.39 -35.41
C LYS A 2 -2.92 -25.09 -36.72
N ALA A 3 -2.94 -23.82 -37.16
CA ALA A 3 -2.49 -23.43 -38.50
C ALA A 3 -1.67 -22.12 -38.55
N ALA A 4 -0.97 -21.75 -37.48
CA ALA A 4 -0.17 -20.50 -37.47
C ALA A 4 1.25 -20.65 -36.88
N VAL A 5 1.80 -21.87 -36.78
CA VAL A 5 3.14 -22.12 -36.21
C VAL A 5 4.08 -22.88 -37.17
N ALA A 6 3.70 -23.09 -38.43
CA ALA A 6 4.53 -23.82 -39.40
C ALA A 6 5.36 -22.91 -40.35
N GLY A 7 5.53 -21.62 -40.02
CA GLY A 7 6.11 -20.62 -40.94
C GLY A 7 7.51 -20.10 -40.63
N TYR A 8 8.22 -20.60 -39.61
CA TYR A 8 9.44 -19.93 -39.11
C TYR A 8 10.68 -20.82 -38.88
N ALA A 9 10.67 -22.07 -39.33
CA ALA A 9 11.80 -23.00 -39.16
C ALA A 9 12.53 -23.35 -40.48
N GLY A 10 12.18 -22.70 -41.60
CA GLY A 10 12.70 -23.05 -42.93
C GLY A 10 13.61 -22.01 -43.61
N ASP A 11 13.93 -20.88 -42.96
CA ASP A 11 14.61 -19.75 -43.62
C ASP A 11 16.03 -19.47 -43.07
N SER A 12 16.43 -20.14 -41.98
CA SER A 12 17.74 -19.92 -41.34
C SER A 12 18.88 -20.79 -41.90
N SER A 13 18.59 -21.93 -42.52
CA SER A 13 19.62 -22.74 -43.20
C SER A 13 20.01 -22.15 -44.55
N ASP A 14 19.01 -21.70 -45.32
CA ASP A 14 19.20 -21.20 -46.68
C ASP A 14 19.86 -19.81 -46.70
N THR A 15 19.57 -18.97 -45.69
CA THR A 15 20.24 -17.68 -45.51
C THR A 15 21.71 -17.83 -45.13
N VAL A 16 22.04 -18.75 -44.22
CA VAL A 16 23.43 -18.99 -43.77
C VAL A 16 24.30 -19.63 -44.86
N ASP A 17 23.75 -20.57 -45.64
CA ASP A 17 24.47 -21.14 -46.78
C ASP A 17 24.62 -20.13 -47.93
N SER A 18 23.63 -19.26 -48.17
CA SER A 18 23.78 -18.19 -49.18
C SER A 18 24.80 -17.12 -48.73
N GLU A 19 24.84 -16.76 -47.45
CA GLU A 19 25.84 -15.82 -46.91
C GLU A 19 27.26 -16.40 -47.01
N ARG A 20 27.45 -17.69 -46.68
CA ARG A 20 28.73 -18.38 -46.87
C ARG A 20 29.15 -18.46 -48.34
N GLN A 21 28.22 -18.73 -49.24
CA GLN A 21 28.51 -18.85 -50.67
C GLN A 21 28.90 -17.49 -51.27
N VAL A 22 28.25 -16.39 -50.84
CA VAL A 22 28.62 -15.02 -51.23
C VAL A 22 29.99 -14.62 -50.66
N ASP A 23 30.30 -15.01 -49.43
CA ASP A 23 31.61 -14.75 -48.81
C ASP A 23 32.75 -15.49 -49.52
N VAL A 24 32.55 -16.74 -49.94
CA VAL A 24 33.57 -17.50 -50.69
C VAL A 24 33.83 -16.90 -52.07
N VAL A 25 32.76 -16.47 -52.77
CA VAL A 25 32.89 -15.82 -54.09
C VAL A 25 33.57 -14.45 -53.96
N ALA A 26 33.20 -13.65 -52.97
CA ALA A 26 33.82 -12.36 -52.70
C ALA A 26 35.32 -12.51 -52.34
N LEU A 27 35.66 -13.48 -51.51
CA LEU A 27 37.05 -13.80 -51.15
C LEU A 27 37.85 -14.26 -52.38
N GLY A 28 37.25 -15.06 -53.26
CA GLY A 28 37.85 -15.47 -54.53
C GLY A 28 38.15 -14.30 -55.46
N ILE A 29 37.21 -13.36 -55.60
CA ILE A 29 37.37 -12.15 -56.42
C ILE A 29 38.47 -11.23 -55.87
N VAL A 30 38.49 -11.00 -54.55
CA VAL A 30 39.53 -10.18 -53.91
C VAL A 30 40.91 -10.81 -54.06
N THR A 31 41.02 -12.14 -53.88
CA THR A 31 42.27 -12.87 -54.04
C THR A 31 42.78 -12.80 -55.48
N ALA A 32 41.89 -12.97 -56.46
CA ALA A 32 42.23 -12.84 -57.88
C ALA A 32 42.66 -11.41 -58.25
N ALA A 33 41.98 -10.38 -57.71
CA ALA A 33 42.34 -8.98 -57.94
C ALA A 33 43.72 -8.64 -57.38
N ILE A 34 44.05 -9.10 -56.17
CA ILE A 34 45.37 -8.92 -55.53
C ILE A 34 46.46 -9.66 -56.33
N LEU A 35 46.22 -10.92 -56.72
CA LEU A 35 47.18 -11.68 -57.53
C LEU A 35 47.44 -11.01 -58.89
N LEU A 36 46.39 -10.52 -59.55
CA LEU A 36 46.51 -9.80 -60.81
C LEU A 36 47.25 -8.47 -60.63
N PHE A 37 47.03 -7.76 -59.51
CA PHE A 37 47.75 -6.52 -59.17
C PHE A 37 49.24 -6.78 -58.95
N VAL A 38 49.60 -7.84 -58.21
CA VAL A 38 51.00 -8.24 -57.98
C VAL A 38 51.68 -8.65 -59.30
N ALA A 39 51.00 -9.44 -60.13
CA ALA A 39 51.53 -9.91 -61.41
C ALA A 39 51.76 -8.75 -62.40
N THR A 40 50.76 -7.89 -62.59
CA THR A 40 50.87 -6.72 -63.49
C THR A 40 51.84 -5.67 -62.94
N GLY A 41 51.84 -5.41 -61.63
CA GLY A 41 52.77 -4.50 -60.97
C GLY A 41 54.23 -4.94 -61.07
N SER A 42 54.51 -6.25 -61.03
CA SER A 42 55.86 -6.79 -61.21
C SER A 42 56.40 -6.60 -62.63
N ILE A 43 55.53 -6.47 -63.64
CA ILE A 43 55.89 -6.26 -65.04
C ILE A 43 55.99 -4.76 -65.36
N VAL A 44 55.06 -3.95 -64.86
CA VAL A 44 54.98 -2.50 -65.14
C VAL A 44 55.97 -1.71 -64.29
N GLY A 45 56.12 -2.05 -63.01
CA GLY A 45 56.94 -1.31 -62.04
C GLY A 45 58.38 -1.07 -62.50
N PRO A 46 59.14 -2.11 -62.89
CA PRO A 46 60.51 -1.94 -63.39
C PRO A 46 60.59 -1.08 -64.65
N LYS A 47 59.66 -1.28 -65.61
CA LYS A 47 59.60 -0.51 -66.86
C LYS A 47 59.29 0.97 -66.65
N VAL A 48 58.44 1.30 -65.67
CA VAL A 48 58.17 2.70 -65.28
C VAL A 48 59.40 3.34 -64.66
N VAL A 49 60.08 2.62 -63.76
CA VAL A 49 61.32 3.11 -63.09
C VAL A 49 62.45 3.31 -64.11
N ASP A 50 62.65 2.37 -65.02
CA ASP A 50 63.66 2.49 -66.07
C ASP A 50 63.34 3.61 -67.05
N SER A 51 62.06 3.86 -67.35
CA SER A 51 61.64 5.01 -68.16
C SER A 51 61.86 6.35 -67.46
N LEU A 52 61.60 6.44 -66.15
CA LEU A 52 61.86 7.64 -65.34
C LEU A 52 63.36 7.93 -65.21
N LEU A 53 64.18 6.88 -65.10
CA LEU A 53 65.65 6.96 -65.11
C LEU A 53 66.24 7.16 -66.52
N HIS A 54 65.40 7.35 -67.55
CA HIS A 54 65.79 7.50 -68.96
C HIS A 54 66.64 6.34 -69.51
N ARG A 55 66.49 5.13 -68.95
CA ARG A 55 67.26 3.92 -69.32
C ARG A 55 66.59 3.08 -70.42
N ALA A 56 65.27 3.15 -70.58
CA ALA A 56 64.51 2.38 -71.56
C ALA A 56 63.20 3.08 -71.95
N PRO A 57 62.58 2.76 -73.11
CA PRO A 57 61.22 3.20 -73.42
C PRO A 57 60.22 2.66 -72.38
N GLY A 58 59.17 3.44 -72.11
CA GLY A 58 58.16 3.12 -71.10
C GLY A 58 57.36 1.83 -71.36
N PRO A 59 56.57 1.38 -70.37
CA PRO A 59 55.74 0.18 -70.50
C PRO A 59 54.71 0.32 -71.62
N ASP A 60 54.30 -0.83 -72.18
CA ASP A 60 53.23 -0.92 -73.16
C ASP A 60 51.93 -0.32 -72.58
N SER A 61 51.28 0.56 -73.35
CA SER A 61 50.08 1.29 -72.91
C SER A 61 48.97 0.35 -72.41
N PHE A 62 48.80 -0.81 -73.06
CA PHE A 62 47.82 -1.83 -72.67
C PHE A 62 48.05 -2.39 -71.25
N ILE A 63 49.31 -2.64 -70.87
CA ILE A 63 49.63 -3.21 -69.54
C ILE A 63 49.50 -2.13 -68.47
N LEU A 64 49.85 -0.88 -68.79
CA LEU A 64 49.65 0.27 -67.92
C LEU A 64 48.16 0.53 -67.67
N ASP A 65 47.32 0.49 -68.72
CA ASP A 65 45.87 0.65 -68.62
C ASP A 65 45.24 -0.47 -67.77
N ALA A 66 45.67 -1.71 -67.97
CA ALA A 66 45.20 -2.86 -67.17
C ALA A 66 45.61 -2.74 -65.68
N PHE A 67 46.81 -2.23 -65.40
CA PHE A 67 47.29 -2.01 -64.04
C PHE A 67 46.50 -0.88 -63.34
N LEU A 68 46.28 0.24 -64.02
CA LEU A 68 45.47 1.34 -63.50
C LEU A 68 44.01 0.94 -63.28
N LEU A 69 43.43 0.15 -64.18
CA LEU A 69 42.08 -0.39 -64.02
C LEU A 69 41.99 -1.32 -62.80
N ASN A 70 42.99 -2.16 -62.56
CA ASN A 70 43.04 -3.02 -61.38
C ASN A 70 43.10 -2.19 -60.08
N ILE A 71 43.96 -1.16 -60.03
CA ILE A 71 44.00 -0.22 -58.90
C ILE A 71 42.63 0.42 -58.66
N ALA A 72 41.97 0.90 -59.73
CA ALA A 72 40.65 1.51 -59.62
C ALA A 72 39.59 0.53 -59.08
N ILE A 73 39.60 -0.73 -59.51
CA ILE A 73 38.71 -1.78 -59.02
C ILE A 73 38.98 -2.07 -57.53
N ILE A 74 40.24 -2.15 -57.12
CA ILE A 74 40.61 -2.38 -55.71
C ILE A 74 40.15 -1.21 -54.83
N ILE A 75 40.40 0.04 -55.24
CA ILE A 75 39.97 1.23 -54.49
C ILE A 75 38.43 1.28 -54.40
N PHE A 76 37.74 1.02 -55.51
CA PHE A 76 36.28 0.98 -55.55
C PHE A 76 35.72 -0.13 -54.66
N GLY A 77 36.31 -1.34 -54.73
CA GLY A 77 35.94 -2.48 -53.90
C GLY A 77 36.16 -2.20 -52.41
N TRP A 78 37.28 -1.59 -52.05
CA TRP A 78 37.57 -1.17 -50.68
C TRP A 78 36.58 -0.12 -50.18
N SER A 79 36.29 0.90 -51.00
CA SER A 79 35.30 1.93 -50.69
C SER A 79 33.90 1.32 -50.47
N ARG A 80 33.50 0.37 -51.34
CA ARG A 80 32.21 -0.32 -51.24
C ARG A 80 32.13 -1.21 -50.01
N TYR A 81 33.21 -1.93 -49.69
CA TYR A 81 33.30 -2.76 -48.48
C TYR A 81 33.16 -1.91 -47.21
N ARG A 82 33.87 -0.77 -47.14
CA ARG A 82 33.74 0.16 -46.01
C ARG A 82 32.31 0.66 -45.84
N GLN A 83 31.66 1.09 -46.92
CA GLN A 83 30.26 1.53 -46.89
C GLN A 83 29.31 0.43 -46.40
N LEU A 84 29.49 -0.81 -46.86
CA LEU A 84 28.67 -1.95 -46.44
C LEU A 84 28.88 -2.26 -44.95
N CYS A 85 30.13 -2.25 -44.48
CA CYS A 85 30.44 -2.43 -43.07
C CYS A 85 29.79 -1.33 -42.21
N GLU A 86 29.87 -0.06 -42.63
CA GLU A 86 29.23 1.06 -41.94
C GLU A 86 27.71 0.88 -41.88
N GLU A 87 27.06 0.50 -42.99
CA GLU A 87 25.63 0.26 -43.06
C GLU A 87 25.18 -0.91 -42.16
N ILE A 88 25.94 -2.01 -42.13
CA ILE A 88 25.67 -3.15 -41.24
C ILE A 88 25.81 -2.72 -39.76
N GLN A 89 26.82 -1.93 -39.42
CA GLN A 89 26.98 -1.44 -38.04
C GLN A 89 25.85 -0.50 -37.65
N LEU A 90 25.44 0.42 -38.53
CA LEU A 90 24.30 1.31 -38.32
C LEU A 90 23.01 0.53 -38.12
N ARG A 91 22.75 -0.47 -38.96
CA ARG A 91 21.56 -1.33 -38.85
C ARG A 91 21.56 -2.12 -37.54
N LYS A 92 22.69 -2.75 -37.17
CA LYS A 92 22.81 -3.48 -35.90
C LYS A 92 22.65 -2.55 -34.69
N ALA A 93 23.18 -1.33 -34.75
CA ALA A 93 22.99 -0.33 -33.69
C ALA A 93 21.53 0.12 -33.58
N ALA A 94 20.86 0.36 -34.72
CA ALA A 94 19.45 0.72 -34.78
C ALA A 94 18.55 -0.41 -34.25
N GLU A 95 18.80 -1.67 -34.63
CA GLU A 95 18.06 -2.84 -34.12
C GLU A 95 18.25 -3.01 -32.61
N ARG A 96 19.48 -2.87 -32.09
CA ARG A 96 19.73 -2.89 -30.64
C ARG A 96 19.01 -1.76 -29.91
N GLN A 97 18.99 -0.57 -30.50
CA GLN A 97 18.31 0.59 -29.91
C GLN A 97 16.79 0.40 -29.93
N ALA A 98 16.22 -0.06 -31.04
CA ALA A 98 14.80 -0.37 -31.18
C ALA A 98 14.38 -1.43 -30.15
N ARG A 99 15.18 -2.49 -29.99
CA ARG A 99 14.95 -3.53 -29.00
C ARG A 99 14.99 -2.98 -27.56
N ARG A 100 16.00 -2.18 -27.21
CA ARG A 100 16.06 -1.52 -25.90
C ARG A 100 14.83 -0.64 -25.64
N MET A 101 14.43 0.19 -26.60
CA MET A 101 13.24 1.04 -26.46
C MET A 101 11.94 0.22 -26.29
N ALA A 102 11.87 -0.97 -26.88
CA ALA A 102 10.72 -1.86 -26.73
C ALA A 102 10.71 -2.63 -25.40
N GLU A 103 11.87 -2.89 -24.80
CA GLU A 103 12.01 -3.76 -23.62
C GLU A 103 12.25 -3.00 -22.30
N THR A 104 12.65 -1.73 -22.35
CA THR A 104 13.06 -0.96 -21.16
C THR A 104 12.22 0.30 -20.92
N ASP A 105 12.17 0.73 -19.66
CA ASP A 105 11.64 2.04 -19.27
C ASP A 105 12.65 3.15 -19.62
N PRO A 106 12.24 4.20 -20.36
CA PRO A 106 13.16 5.22 -20.84
C PRO A 106 13.69 6.13 -19.73
N LEU A 107 13.03 6.20 -18.56
CA LEU A 107 13.46 7.06 -17.46
C LEU A 107 14.58 6.40 -16.65
N THR A 108 14.43 5.12 -16.34
CA THR A 108 15.31 4.38 -15.42
C THR A 108 16.27 3.43 -16.13
N GLY A 109 15.95 3.00 -17.36
CA GLY A 109 16.69 1.99 -18.11
C GLY A 109 16.43 0.55 -17.65
N PHE A 110 15.54 0.33 -16.69
CA PHE A 110 15.12 -1.00 -16.23
C PHE A 110 14.17 -1.66 -17.21
N LEU A 111 13.91 -2.96 -17.04
CA LEU A 111 12.89 -3.65 -17.84
C LEU A 111 11.52 -2.98 -17.65
N ASN A 112 10.77 -2.83 -18.72
CA ASN A 112 9.36 -2.45 -18.61
C ASN A 112 8.52 -3.65 -18.11
N ARG A 113 7.29 -3.38 -17.67
CA ARG A 113 6.38 -4.40 -17.11
C ARG A 113 6.25 -5.66 -17.98
N ARG A 114 6.18 -5.52 -19.31
CA ARG A 114 6.03 -6.66 -20.23
C ARG A 114 7.30 -7.52 -20.23
N SER A 115 8.44 -6.91 -20.51
CA SER A 115 9.72 -7.62 -20.60
C SER A 115 10.20 -8.17 -19.26
N PHE A 116 9.84 -7.52 -18.16
CA PHE A 116 10.08 -8.02 -16.81
C PHE A 116 9.30 -9.33 -16.59
N ASN A 117 7.98 -9.33 -16.80
CA ASN A 117 7.14 -10.54 -16.64
C ASN A 117 7.63 -11.72 -17.49
N ASP A 118 7.95 -11.48 -18.76
CA ASP A 118 8.46 -12.53 -19.65
C ASP A 118 9.82 -13.09 -19.19
N SER A 119 10.65 -12.26 -18.57
CA SER A 119 11.94 -12.68 -18.03
C SER A 119 11.81 -13.44 -16.71
N VAL A 120 10.88 -13.00 -15.83
CA VAL A 120 10.55 -13.72 -14.59
C VAL A 120 9.96 -15.09 -14.91
N ASN A 121 9.08 -15.22 -15.89
CA ASN A 121 8.52 -16.52 -16.32
C ASN A 121 9.62 -17.51 -16.70
N ARG A 122 10.60 -17.06 -17.51
CA ARG A 122 11.74 -17.90 -17.90
C ARG A 122 12.62 -18.26 -16.70
N MET A 123 12.80 -17.32 -15.77
CA MET A 123 13.58 -17.55 -14.55
C MET A 123 12.91 -18.57 -13.63
N ILE A 124 11.59 -18.49 -13.42
CA ILE A 124 10.82 -19.46 -12.62
C ILE A 124 10.95 -20.85 -13.24
N ALA A 125 10.70 -20.99 -14.55
CA ALA A 125 10.83 -22.28 -15.24
C ALA A 125 12.23 -22.89 -15.06
N ALA A 126 13.28 -22.10 -15.25
CA ALA A 126 14.65 -22.55 -15.07
C ALA A 126 14.97 -22.89 -13.60
N ALA A 127 14.45 -22.13 -12.63
CA ALA A 127 14.63 -22.41 -11.21
C ALA A 127 13.98 -23.74 -10.82
N THR A 128 12.74 -23.97 -11.27
CA THR A 128 12.01 -25.22 -11.03
C THR A 128 12.75 -26.43 -11.60
N GLU A 129 13.28 -26.35 -12.83
CA GLU A 129 14.06 -27.42 -13.45
C GLU A 129 15.34 -27.76 -12.67
N ASN A 130 15.95 -26.76 -12.03
CA ASN A 130 17.18 -26.91 -11.25
C ASN A 130 16.95 -27.17 -9.75
N GLY A 131 15.70 -27.31 -9.31
CA GLY A 131 15.37 -27.49 -7.88
C GLY A 131 15.72 -26.27 -7.02
N GLN A 132 15.70 -25.07 -7.60
CA GLN A 132 15.96 -23.80 -6.93
C GLN A 132 14.67 -22.99 -6.77
N THR A 133 14.69 -22.00 -5.86
CA THR A 133 13.55 -21.12 -5.62
C THR A 133 13.83 -19.73 -6.18
N ALA A 134 12.84 -19.12 -6.82
CA ALA A 134 12.87 -17.73 -7.22
C ALA A 134 12.16 -16.86 -6.17
N VAL A 135 12.68 -15.67 -5.91
CA VAL A 135 12.01 -14.62 -5.13
C VAL A 135 11.63 -13.47 -6.05
N ALA A 136 10.46 -12.89 -5.82
CA ALA A 136 10.07 -11.60 -6.36
C ALA A 136 9.93 -10.57 -5.24
N MET A 137 10.35 -9.35 -5.53
CA MET A 137 10.22 -8.18 -4.67
C MET A 137 9.37 -7.15 -5.40
N MET A 138 8.30 -6.67 -4.79
CA MET A 138 7.60 -5.44 -5.20
C MET A 138 8.04 -4.30 -4.30
N ILE A 139 8.38 -3.16 -4.88
CA ILE A 139 8.98 -2.02 -4.19
C ILE A 139 8.22 -0.76 -4.60
N ASP A 140 7.65 -0.05 -3.63
CA ASP A 140 6.94 1.21 -3.87
C ASP A 140 7.56 2.33 -3.04
N LEU A 141 7.75 3.50 -3.65
CA LEU A 141 8.29 4.67 -2.96
C LEU A 141 7.18 5.38 -2.18
N ASP A 142 7.32 5.39 -0.87
CA ASP A 142 6.31 5.98 0.02
C ASP A 142 6.16 7.49 -0.21
N ASP A 143 4.91 7.95 -0.29
CA ASP A 143 4.53 9.37 -0.43
C ASP A 143 5.19 10.09 -1.64
N PHE A 144 5.61 9.35 -2.67
CA PHE A 144 6.22 9.93 -3.87
C PHE A 144 5.31 10.96 -4.57
N LYS A 145 3.99 10.74 -4.53
CA LYS A 145 3.02 11.72 -5.02
C LYS A 145 3.15 13.09 -4.33
N GLN A 146 3.37 13.11 -3.01
CA GLN A 146 3.57 14.38 -2.29
C GLN A 146 4.83 15.08 -2.78
N VAL A 147 5.91 14.34 -3.06
CA VAL A 147 7.13 14.91 -3.65
C VAL A 147 6.84 15.59 -4.98
N ASN A 148 6.05 14.95 -5.86
CA ASN A 148 5.61 15.54 -7.13
C ASN A 148 4.74 16.79 -6.93
N ASP A 149 3.78 16.72 -6.02
CA ASP A 149 2.84 17.81 -5.76
C ASP A 149 3.56 19.06 -5.20
N PHE A 150 4.59 18.87 -4.36
CA PHE A 150 5.36 19.98 -3.77
C PHE A 150 6.52 20.49 -4.65
N ASN A 151 7.20 19.61 -5.39
CA ASN A 151 8.47 19.95 -6.08
C ASN A 151 8.40 19.83 -7.61
N GLY A 152 7.25 19.45 -8.15
CA GLY A 152 7.00 19.25 -9.57
C GLY A 152 7.54 17.93 -10.13
N HIS A 153 6.95 17.48 -11.23
CA HIS A 153 7.25 16.18 -11.86
C HIS A 153 8.72 16.01 -12.27
N ASN A 154 9.41 17.07 -12.72
CA ASN A 154 10.82 16.97 -13.10
C ASN A 154 11.72 16.57 -11.91
N THR A 155 11.40 17.07 -10.71
CA THR A 155 12.11 16.67 -9.48
C THR A 155 11.81 15.22 -9.13
N GLY A 156 10.55 14.78 -9.28
CA GLY A 156 10.17 13.38 -9.13
C GLY A 156 10.91 12.45 -10.09
N ASP A 157 11.08 12.82 -11.35
CA ASP A 157 11.81 12.04 -12.34
C ASP A 157 13.30 11.88 -11.98
N LEU A 158 13.93 12.95 -11.47
CA LEU A 158 15.30 12.89 -10.97
C LEU A 158 15.41 11.98 -9.73
N LEU A 159 14.41 12.03 -8.85
CA LEU A 159 14.35 11.16 -7.68
C LEU A 159 14.21 9.69 -8.10
N LEU A 160 13.33 9.39 -9.06
CA LEU A 160 13.16 8.04 -9.59
C LEU A 160 14.46 7.48 -10.18
N ARG A 161 15.24 8.30 -10.90
CA ARG A 161 16.56 7.90 -11.41
C ARG A 161 17.54 7.58 -10.29
N GLU A 162 17.58 8.41 -9.24
CA GLU A 162 18.47 8.17 -8.09
C GLU A 162 18.05 6.93 -7.29
N CYS A 163 16.75 6.73 -7.07
CA CYS A 163 16.21 5.50 -6.47
C CYS A 163 16.54 4.27 -7.33
N SER A 164 16.41 4.37 -8.66
CA SER A 164 16.80 3.29 -9.57
C SER A 164 18.27 2.92 -9.42
N ARG A 165 19.17 3.91 -9.36
CA ARG A 165 20.59 3.68 -9.14
C ARG A 165 20.86 2.96 -7.81
N ARG A 166 20.15 3.33 -6.75
CA ARG A 166 20.25 2.70 -5.42
C ARG A 166 19.72 1.27 -5.43
N ILE A 167 18.56 1.04 -6.04
CA ILE A 167 17.97 -0.29 -6.23
C ILE A 167 18.96 -1.22 -6.94
N ALA A 168 19.50 -0.79 -8.07
CA ALA A 168 20.46 -1.60 -8.83
C ALA A 168 21.77 -1.89 -8.07
N ALA A 169 22.19 -1.00 -7.17
CA ALA A 169 23.40 -1.18 -6.37
C ALA A 169 23.20 -2.12 -5.16
N SER A 170 21.97 -2.21 -4.63
CA SER A 170 21.64 -3.04 -3.46
C SER A 170 21.26 -4.47 -3.82
N LEU A 171 20.87 -4.73 -5.07
CA LEU A 171 20.45 -6.05 -5.54
C LEU A 171 21.62 -6.88 -6.09
N PRO A 172 21.50 -8.23 -6.10
CA PRO A 172 22.47 -9.09 -6.76
C PRO A 172 22.66 -8.75 -8.24
N LYS A 173 23.88 -8.88 -8.78
CA LYS A 173 24.19 -8.53 -10.18
C LYS A 173 23.38 -9.30 -11.24
N TYR A 174 22.87 -10.47 -10.87
CA TYR A 174 22.06 -11.34 -11.72
C TYR A 174 20.56 -11.13 -11.53
N ALA A 175 20.15 -10.18 -10.68
CA ALA A 175 18.74 -9.88 -10.47
C ALA A 175 18.13 -9.22 -11.71
N LEU A 176 16.92 -9.67 -12.04
CA LEU A 176 16.04 -8.96 -12.95
C LEU A 176 15.48 -7.76 -12.22
N ILE A 177 15.51 -6.59 -12.85
CA ILE A 177 14.96 -5.35 -12.28
C ILE A 177 14.06 -4.71 -13.31
N GLY A 178 12.85 -4.34 -12.89
CA GLY A 178 11.84 -3.69 -13.72
C GLY A 178 11.22 -2.49 -13.04
N ARG A 179 10.72 -1.55 -13.85
CA ARG A 179 9.80 -0.50 -13.38
C ARG A 179 8.40 -0.87 -13.87
N ILE A 180 7.48 -1.07 -12.93
CA ILE A 180 6.15 -1.60 -13.21
C ILE A 180 5.20 -0.49 -13.64
N GLY A 181 5.30 0.68 -13.01
CA GLY A 181 4.57 1.90 -13.35
C GLY A 181 4.75 2.96 -12.25
N GLY A 182 4.67 4.25 -12.60
CA GLY A 182 4.78 5.32 -11.59
C GLY A 182 6.04 5.23 -10.73
N ASP A 183 5.84 5.04 -9.44
CA ASP A 183 6.80 4.85 -8.35
C ASP A 183 7.08 3.38 -7.97
N GLU A 184 6.50 2.44 -8.70
CA GLU A 184 6.62 1.00 -8.45
C GLU A 184 7.78 0.37 -9.25
N PHE A 185 8.63 -0.33 -8.53
CA PHE A 185 9.73 -1.13 -9.02
C PHE A 185 9.51 -2.60 -8.65
N ALA A 186 10.06 -3.50 -9.45
CA ALA A 186 10.09 -4.92 -9.12
C ALA A 186 11.49 -5.49 -9.32
N ALA A 187 11.85 -6.45 -8.49
CA ALA A 187 13.06 -7.24 -8.64
C ALA A 187 12.75 -8.72 -8.56
N ALA A 188 13.49 -9.55 -9.28
CA ALA A 188 13.33 -11.00 -9.17
C ALA A 188 14.66 -11.71 -9.39
N PHE A 189 14.97 -12.71 -8.58
CA PHE A 189 16.19 -13.49 -8.68
C PHE A 189 16.05 -14.87 -8.03
N VAL A 190 16.95 -15.78 -8.39
CA VAL A 190 17.03 -17.12 -7.80
C VAL A 190 17.85 -17.09 -6.52
N PHE A 191 17.41 -17.84 -5.52
CA PHE A 191 18.10 -17.99 -4.25
C PHE A 191 17.99 -19.43 -3.72
N ASP A 192 18.76 -19.71 -2.67
CA ASP A 192 18.71 -20.96 -1.92
C ASP A 192 17.62 -20.85 -0.85
N SER A 193 16.56 -21.66 -0.95
CA SER A 193 15.40 -21.60 -0.05
C SER A 193 15.73 -21.91 1.41
N ALA A 194 16.91 -22.47 1.69
CA ALA A 194 17.40 -22.63 3.06
C ALA A 194 17.95 -21.34 3.69
N ARG A 195 17.95 -20.20 2.97
CA ARG A 195 18.62 -18.94 3.37
C ARG A 195 17.72 -17.72 3.25
N ASP A 196 16.54 -17.75 3.85
CA ASP A 196 15.62 -16.60 3.88
C ASP A 196 16.28 -15.34 4.46
N GLU A 197 17.14 -15.47 5.47
CA GLU A 197 17.90 -14.36 6.08
C GLU A 197 18.72 -13.55 5.06
N ALA A 198 19.19 -14.19 3.98
CA ALA A 198 19.95 -13.50 2.94
C ALA A 198 19.06 -12.52 2.14
N ILE A 199 17.79 -12.87 1.94
CA ILE A 199 16.82 -12.00 1.26
C ILE A 199 16.39 -10.87 2.18
N ASP A 200 16.16 -11.16 3.46
CA ASP A 200 15.83 -10.15 4.47
C ASP A 200 16.94 -9.09 4.57
N GLN A 201 18.19 -9.52 4.51
CA GLN A 201 19.33 -8.60 4.47
C GLN A 201 19.35 -7.73 3.21
N VAL A 202 19.01 -8.30 2.04
CA VAL A 202 18.90 -7.54 0.78
C VAL A 202 17.77 -6.52 0.88
N ALA A 203 16.58 -6.91 1.37
CA ALA A 203 15.45 -6.01 1.55
C ALA A 203 15.77 -4.88 2.55
N SER A 204 16.40 -5.20 3.68
CA SER A 204 16.85 -4.22 4.68
C SER A 204 17.86 -3.23 4.09
N THR A 205 18.87 -3.74 3.37
CA THR A 205 19.88 -2.90 2.70
C THR A 205 19.24 -1.99 1.65
N LEU A 206 18.22 -2.48 0.96
CA LEU A 206 17.48 -1.72 -0.03
C LEU A 206 16.67 -0.58 0.62
N LEU A 207 15.94 -0.86 1.71
CA LEU A 207 15.24 0.16 2.49
C LEU A 207 16.19 1.26 2.98
N GLU A 208 17.32 0.87 3.57
CA GLU A 208 18.33 1.83 4.03
C GLU A 208 18.90 2.67 2.89
N ALA A 209 19.18 2.04 1.74
CA ALA A 209 19.71 2.74 0.58
C ALA A 209 18.72 3.77 0.02
N ILE A 210 17.45 3.40 -0.13
CA ILE A 210 16.38 4.30 -0.59
C ILE A 210 16.16 5.43 0.44
N GLY A 211 16.13 5.09 1.74
CA GLY A 211 15.92 6.01 2.86
C GLY A 211 16.99 7.10 3.05
N LYS A 212 18.14 7.02 2.36
CA LYS A 212 19.17 8.07 2.39
C LYS A 212 18.65 9.34 1.73
N SER A 213 19.05 10.51 2.24
CA SER A 213 18.72 11.77 1.58
C SER A 213 19.31 11.82 0.16
N ALA A 214 18.51 12.24 -0.81
CA ALA A 214 18.88 12.47 -2.19
C ALA A 214 18.95 13.97 -2.44
N ARG A 215 20.15 14.47 -2.76
CA ARG A 215 20.35 15.86 -3.15
C ARG A 215 19.96 16.03 -4.61
N ILE A 216 18.82 16.67 -4.85
CA ILE A 216 18.29 16.92 -6.19
C ILE A 216 18.30 18.43 -6.41
N ASN A 217 19.12 18.89 -7.36
CA ASN A 217 19.41 20.31 -7.53
C ASN A 217 19.99 20.94 -6.24
N ALA A 218 19.26 21.87 -5.62
CA ALA A 218 19.64 22.57 -4.40
C ALA A 218 18.84 22.13 -3.16
N ILE A 219 18.01 21.09 -3.27
CA ILE A 219 17.16 20.60 -2.18
C ILE A 219 17.52 19.16 -1.82
N ASP A 220 17.40 18.84 -0.54
CA ASP A 220 17.57 17.51 0.00
C ASP A 220 16.20 16.87 0.19
N ILE A 221 15.94 15.78 -0.54
CA ILE A 221 14.68 15.05 -0.48
C ILE A 221 14.93 13.70 0.19
N LYS A 222 14.03 13.30 1.09
CA LYS A 222 14.06 11.98 1.72
C LYS A 222 12.75 11.27 1.39
N VAL A 223 12.85 10.05 0.89
CA VAL A 223 11.73 9.13 0.67
C VAL A 223 12.06 7.79 1.31
N THR A 224 11.02 7.06 1.71
CA THR A 224 11.13 5.67 2.16
C THR A 224 10.54 4.75 1.11
N ALA A 225 10.60 3.44 1.34
CA ALA A 225 9.94 2.47 0.48
C ALA A 225 9.21 1.40 1.30
N SER A 226 8.15 0.87 0.73
CA SER A 226 7.47 -0.32 1.22
C SER A 226 7.81 -1.48 0.27
N ILE A 227 8.21 -2.63 0.83
CA ILE A 227 8.65 -3.78 0.04
C ILE A 227 7.81 -5.02 0.39
N GLY A 228 7.37 -5.74 -0.64
CA GLY A 228 6.75 -7.05 -0.47
C GLY A 228 7.57 -8.14 -1.13
N LEU A 229 7.70 -9.28 -0.47
CA LEU A 229 8.50 -10.41 -0.91
C LEU A 229 7.59 -11.63 -1.15
N ALA A 230 7.79 -12.34 -2.25
CA ALA A 230 7.11 -13.62 -2.47
C ALA A 230 8.10 -14.64 -3.06
N ARG A 231 7.95 -15.90 -2.65
CA ARG A 231 8.80 -17.01 -3.10
C ARG A 231 8.02 -17.94 -4.01
N SER A 232 8.71 -18.57 -4.96
CA SER A 232 8.08 -19.37 -6.00
C SER A 232 7.65 -20.77 -5.56
N ASP A 233 8.08 -21.21 -4.37
CA ASP A 233 7.84 -22.54 -3.81
C ASP A 233 6.69 -22.56 -2.78
N ILE A 234 5.90 -21.49 -2.67
CA ILE A 234 4.69 -21.48 -1.84
C ILE A 234 3.67 -22.46 -2.41
N PRO A 235 3.16 -23.43 -1.62
CA PRO A 235 2.12 -24.36 -2.04
C PRO A 235 0.85 -23.62 -2.47
N ARG A 236 0.32 -23.97 -3.65
CA ARG A 236 -0.98 -23.47 -4.13
C ARG A 236 -2.03 -24.56 -4.00
N ILE A 237 -3.28 -24.13 -3.82
CA ILE A 237 -4.43 -25.01 -3.65
C ILE A 237 -4.73 -25.82 -4.95
N ASP A 238 -4.31 -25.33 -6.11
CA ASP A 238 -4.77 -25.84 -7.42
C ASP A 238 -3.70 -26.60 -8.25
N ASP A 239 -2.52 -26.94 -7.69
CA ASP A 239 -1.41 -27.62 -8.41
C ASP A 239 -0.94 -26.96 -9.72
N GLU A 240 -1.41 -25.75 -10.05
CA GLU A 240 -0.98 -25.02 -11.25
C GLU A 240 0.45 -24.47 -11.10
N PRO A 241 1.29 -24.55 -12.14
CA PRO A 241 2.63 -23.99 -12.12
C PRO A 241 2.56 -22.46 -11.92
N LEU A 242 3.31 -21.97 -10.94
CA LEU A 242 3.36 -20.55 -10.63
C LEU A 242 3.95 -19.75 -11.80
N ASP A 243 3.21 -18.74 -12.27
CA ASP A 243 3.70 -17.79 -13.27
C ASP A 243 4.19 -16.49 -12.63
N ALA A 244 4.86 -15.66 -13.43
CA ALA A 244 5.39 -14.37 -13.00
C ALA A 244 4.30 -13.44 -12.47
N ARG A 245 3.09 -13.50 -13.03
CA ARG A 245 1.99 -12.60 -12.63
C ARG A 245 1.52 -12.93 -11.23
N ALA A 246 1.25 -14.20 -10.95
CA ALA A 246 0.84 -14.64 -9.64
C ALA A 246 1.92 -14.40 -8.59
N LEU A 247 3.20 -14.65 -8.93
CA LEU A 247 4.31 -14.38 -8.01
C LEU A 247 4.43 -12.89 -7.67
N LEU A 248 4.27 -12.01 -8.68
CA LEU A 248 4.30 -10.56 -8.47
C LEU A 248 3.05 -10.04 -7.75
N GLU A 249 1.89 -10.65 -7.97
CA GLU A 249 0.65 -10.34 -7.23
C GLU A 249 0.79 -10.70 -5.74
N MET A 250 1.39 -11.85 -5.42
CA MET A 250 1.72 -12.20 -4.03
C MET A 250 2.68 -11.18 -3.40
N ALA A 251 3.73 -10.78 -4.11
CA ALA A 251 4.66 -9.76 -3.64
C ALA A 251 3.96 -8.39 -3.46
N ASP A 252 3.05 -8.03 -4.35
CA ASP A 252 2.25 -6.80 -4.26
C ASP A 252 1.33 -6.80 -3.03
N ILE A 253 0.68 -7.93 -2.73
CA ILE A 253 -0.12 -8.11 -1.52
C ILE A 253 0.73 -7.88 -0.26
N ALA A 254 1.92 -8.46 -0.20
CA ALA A 254 2.84 -8.28 0.92
C ALA A 254 3.34 -6.82 1.04
N MET A 255 3.59 -6.16 -0.09
CA MET A 255 3.98 -4.75 -0.13
C MET A 255 2.86 -3.84 0.38
N TYR A 256 1.62 -4.12 -0.01
CA TYR A 256 0.45 -3.41 0.50
C TYR A 256 0.29 -3.61 2.02
N HIS A 257 0.54 -4.83 2.51
CA HIS A 257 0.59 -5.10 3.95
C HIS A 257 1.69 -4.25 4.64
N ALA A 258 2.87 -4.12 4.03
CA ALA A 258 3.94 -3.24 4.52
C ALA A 258 3.49 -1.77 4.65
N LYS A 259 2.78 -1.25 3.65
CA LYS A 259 2.22 0.11 3.70
C LYS A 259 1.24 0.30 4.87
N ARG A 260 0.48 -0.74 5.21
CA ARG A 260 -0.49 -0.71 6.33
C ARG A 260 0.19 -0.75 7.70
N GLN A 261 1.30 -1.47 7.82
CA GLN A 261 2.04 -1.59 9.09
C GLN A 261 2.92 -0.38 9.41
N GLY A 262 2.73 0.74 8.70
CA GLY A 262 3.43 2.00 8.97
C GLY A 262 4.42 2.43 7.88
N ARG A 263 4.48 1.71 6.75
CA ARG A 263 5.43 1.96 5.63
C ARG A 263 6.90 1.75 6.05
N ASN A 264 7.86 2.03 5.16
CA ASN A 264 9.29 1.91 5.44
C ASN A 264 9.71 0.54 6.02
N GLY A 265 9.19 -0.53 5.43
CA GLY A 265 9.39 -1.89 5.91
C GLY A 265 9.24 -2.91 4.80
N PHE A 266 9.60 -4.16 5.08
CA PHE A 266 9.42 -5.27 4.17
C PHE A 266 8.66 -6.41 4.84
N TYR A 267 7.82 -7.11 4.07
CA TYR A 267 7.06 -8.27 4.54
C TYR A 267 7.09 -9.38 3.50
N TRP A 268 7.14 -10.62 3.98
CA TRP A 268 6.91 -11.79 3.15
C TRP A 268 5.42 -12.00 2.93
N PHE A 269 5.07 -12.51 1.75
CA PHE A 269 3.72 -12.94 1.46
C PHE A 269 3.35 -14.14 2.33
N GLU A 270 2.24 -13.99 3.04
CA GLU A 270 1.56 -15.06 3.76
C GLU A 270 0.14 -15.18 3.21
N ALA A 271 -0.40 -16.41 3.13
CA ALA A 271 -1.72 -16.65 2.55
C ALA A 271 -2.82 -15.83 3.22
N GLN A 272 -2.74 -15.62 4.53
CA GLN A 272 -3.66 -14.79 5.30
C GLN A 272 -3.71 -13.33 4.80
N MET A 273 -2.61 -12.78 4.28
CA MET A 273 -2.60 -11.41 3.74
C MET A 273 -3.51 -11.26 2.52
N ALA A 274 -3.62 -12.30 1.69
CA ALA A 274 -4.51 -12.30 0.53
C ALA A 274 -5.98 -12.27 0.97
N ASP A 275 -6.33 -13.04 1.98
CA ASP A 275 -7.69 -13.08 2.54
C ASP A 275 -8.05 -11.76 3.21
N GLU A 276 -7.14 -11.16 3.97
CA GLU A 276 -7.33 -9.83 4.56
C GLU A 276 -7.52 -8.75 3.49
N MET A 277 -6.76 -8.78 2.40
CA MET A 277 -6.91 -7.83 1.30
C MET A 277 -8.27 -7.99 0.60
N ARG A 278 -8.70 -9.23 0.34
CA ARG A 278 -10.02 -9.53 -0.25
C ARG A 278 -11.13 -9.05 0.65
N PHE A 279 -11.10 -9.43 1.93
CA PHE A 279 -12.08 -9.01 2.93
C PHE A 279 -12.17 -7.48 3.01
N ARG A 280 -11.02 -6.78 3.04
CA ARG A 280 -10.98 -5.32 3.01
C ARG A 280 -11.62 -4.74 1.76
N THR A 281 -11.33 -5.27 0.58
CA THR A 281 -11.91 -4.80 -0.69
C THR A 281 -13.43 -4.94 -0.67
N GLU A 282 -13.94 -6.03 -0.10
CA GLU A 282 -15.37 -6.24 0.08
C GLU A 282 -15.98 -5.28 1.10
N LEU A 283 -15.29 -5.00 2.22
CA LEU A 283 -15.69 -3.97 3.18
C LEU A 283 -15.74 -2.59 2.53
N GLU A 284 -14.73 -2.18 1.76
CA GLU A 284 -14.70 -0.88 1.08
C GLU A 284 -15.88 -0.70 0.14
N ARG A 285 -16.15 -1.72 -0.68
CA ARG A 285 -17.32 -1.75 -1.57
C ARG A 285 -18.62 -1.71 -0.77
N GLY A 286 -18.71 -2.50 0.30
CA GLY A 286 -19.87 -2.57 1.17
C GLY A 286 -20.15 -1.25 1.87
N ILE A 287 -19.14 -0.57 2.43
CA ILE A 287 -19.28 0.73 3.10
C ILE A 287 -19.85 1.77 2.14
N ARG A 288 -19.29 1.88 0.92
CA ARG A 288 -19.79 2.85 -0.08
C ARG A 288 -21.26 2.62 -0.44
N GLN A 289 -21.68 1.36 -0.56
CA GLN A 289 -23.07 1.02 -0.86
C GLN A 289 -23.99 1.18 0.36
N GLY A 290 -23.51 0.78 1.54
CA GLY A 290 -24.27 0.77 2.79
C GLY A 290 -24.60 2.17 3.30
N ILE A 291 -23.73 3.16 3.06
CA ILE A 291 -24.02 4.57 3.39
C ILE A 291 -25.27 5.04 2.64
N ALA A 292 -25.36 4.76 1.33
CA ALA A 292 -26.50 5.15 0.52
C ALA A 292 -27.78 4.37 0.85
N ARG A 293 -27.66 3.19 1.46
CA ARG A 293 -28.77 2.31 1.84
C ARG A 293 -29.22 2.47 3.29
N GLY A 294 -28.55 3.32 4.08
CA GLY A 294 -28.85 3.48 5.50
C GLY A 294 -28.51 2.25 6.35
N GLU A 295 -27.49 1.48 5.95
CA GLU A 295 -27.07 0.27 6.67
C GLU A 295 -26.29 0.57 7.96
N PHE A 296 -25.84 1.81 8.14
CA PHE A 296 -25.15 2.27 9.34
C PHE A 296 -26.15 2.86 10.33
N VAL A 297 -26.22 2.27 11.52
CA VAL A 297 -27.24 2.59 12.52
C VAL A 297 -26.60 2.90 13.88
N PRO A 298 -27.20 3.79 14.69
CA PRO A 298 -26.70 4.10 16.02
C PRO A 298 -27.11 3.03 17.04
N PHE A 299 -26.16 2.64 17.87
CA PHE A 299 -26.39 1.92 19.12
C PHE A 299 -26.02 2.85 20.28
N TYR A 300 -26.62 2.63 21.44
CA TYR A 300 -26.49 3.52 22.59
C TYR A 300 -25.93 2.77 23.79
N GLU A 301 -24.82 3.26 24.32
CA GLU A 301 -24.20 2.78 25.56
C GLU A 301 -24.52 3.74 26.71
N GLN A 302 -24.85 3.21 27.89
CA GLN A 302 -25.29 4.01 29.03
C GLN A 302 -24.11 4.70 29.72
N GLN A 303 -24.29 5.97 30.09
CA GLN A 303 -23.37 6.72 30.94
C GLN A 303 -24.03 7.02 32.30
N ILE A 304 -23.45 6.51 33.39
CA ILE A 304 -24.05 6.56 34.72
C ILE A 304 -23.15 7.36 35.67
N ASP A 305 -23.74 8.19 36.52
CA ASP A 305 -23.01 8.85 37.60
C ASP A 305 -22.72 7.82 38.71
N LEU A 306 -21.45 7.53 38.98
CA LEU A 306 -21.06 6.44 39.89
C LEU A 306 -21.41 6.72 41.36
N GLN A 307 -21.65 7.98 41.74
CA GLN A 307 -22.01 8.35 43.11
C GLN A 307 -23.50 8.17 43.38
N THR A 308 -24.32 8.59 42.43
CA THR A 308 -25.78 8.63 42.56
C THR A 308 -26.44 7.38 41.99
N GLY A 309 -25.77 6.69 41.05
CA GLY A 309 -26.34 5.61 40.26
C GLY A 309 -27.37 6.10 39.24
N GLU A 310 -27.44 7.41 38.98
CA GLU A 310 -28.38 7.98 38.01
C GLU A 310 -27.81 7.93 36.60
N LEU A 311 -28.69 7.63 35.63
CA LEU A 311 -28.37 7.71 34.21
C LEU A 311 -28.20 9.18 33.80
N THR A 312 -27.06 9.52 33.20
CA THR A 312 -26.70 10.88 32.78
C THR A 312 -26.81 11.11 31.28
N GLY A 313 -26.75 10.05 30.48
CA GLY A 313 -26.78 10.15 29.03
C GLY A 313 -26.42 8.83 28.37
N PHE A 314 -26.20 8.92 27.06
CA PHE A 314 -25.78 7.80 26.23
C PHE A 314 -24.65 8.20 25.32
N GLU A 315 -23.71 7.30 25.13
CA GLU A 315 -22.75 7.35 24.04
C GLU A 315 -23.31 6.66 22.80
N MET A 316 -23.28 7.36 21.68
CA MET A 316 -23.63 6.81 20.39
C MET A 316 -22.45 6.03 19.83
N LEU A 317 -22.68 4.77 19.52
CA LEU A 317 -21.74 3.90 18.84
C LEU A 317 -22.31 3.47 17.50
N ALA A 318 -21.60 3.79 16.41
CA ALA A 318 -22.01 3.34 15.09
C ALA A 318 -21.91 1.80 14.99
N ARG A 319 -22.89 1.18 14.34
CA ARG A 319 -22.88 -0.22 13.94
C ARG A 319 -23.25 -0.33 12.47
N TRP A 320 -22.59 -1.22 11.74
CA TRP A 320 -22.96 -1.50 10.36
C TRP A 320 -23.77 -2.78 10.30
N ASN A 321 -25.06 -2.66 9.98
CA ASN A 321 -25.93 -3.79 9.74
C ASN A 321 -25.84 -4.20 8.26
N SER A 322 -24.81 -4.96 7.93
CA SER A 322 -24.56 -5.42 6.58
C SER A 322 -25.44 -6.64 6.24
N PRO A 323 -26.09 -6.69 5.06
CA PRO A 323 -26.82 -7.88 4.63
C PRO A 323 -25.90 -9.09 4.37
N TYR A 324 -24.59 -8.86 4.16
CA TYR A 324 -23.62 -9.91 3.88
C TYR A 324 -22.80 -10.29 5.11
N PHE A 325 -22.38 -9.31 5.92
CA PHE A 325 -21.49 -9.51 7.08
C PHE A 325 -22.23 -9.56 8.43
N GLY A 326 -23.54 -9.31 8.45
CA GLY A 326 -24.29 -9.13 9.69
C GLY A 326 -23.91 -7.81 10.38
N ILE A 327 -23.95 -7.80 11.72
CA ILE A 327 -23.61 -6.62 12.51
C ILE A 327 -22.08 -6.52 12.65
N VAL A 328 -21.48 -5.54 11.99
CA VAL A 328 -20.03 -5.29 12.00
C VAL A 328 -19.68 -4.20 13.02
N SER A 329 -18.63 -4.46 13.81
CA SER A 329 -18.09 -3.55 14.83
C SER A 329 -17.42 -2.31 14.20
N PRO A 330 -17.52 -1.12 14.84
CA PRO A 330 -16.84 0.10 14.38
C PRO A 330 -15.32 -0.06 14.27
N GLU A 331 -14.69 -0.87 15.13
CA GLU A 331 -13.25 -1.15 15.07
C GLU A 331 -12.81 -1.74 13.72
N ILE A 332 -13.71 -2.42 13.02
CA ILE A 332 -13.43 -3.05 11.71
C ILE A 332 -13.67 -2.06 10.57
N PHE A 333 -14.82 -1.37 10.56
CA PHE A 333 -15.23 -0.57 9.39
C PHE A 333 -14.81 0.90 9.46
N ILE A 334 -14.62 1.50 10.65
CA ILE A 334 -14.23 2.91 10.79
C ILE A 334 -12.85 3.16 10.18
N PRO A 335 -11.79 2.37 10.46
CA PRO A 335 -10.48 2.58 9.84
C PRO A 335 -10.52 2.47 8.31
N VAL A 336 -11.37 1.58 7.80
CA VAL A 336 -11.59 1.43 6.36
C VAL A 336 -12.29 2.66 5.80
N ALA A 337 -13.38 3.11 6.43
CA ALA A 337 -14.14 4.30 6.04
C ALA A 337 -13.28 5.58 6.04
N GLU A 338 -12.37 5.72 7.02
CA GLU A 338 -11.39 6.80 7.06
C GLU A 338 -10.42 6.74 5.88
N SER A 339 -9.86 5.56 5.60
CA SER A 339 -8.88 5.38 4.51
C SER A 339 -9.44 5.68 3.12
N ILE A 340 -10.73 5.41 2.90
CA ILE A 340 -11.41 5.71 1.63
C ILE A 340 -12.09 7.09 1.61
N GLY A 341 -11.97 7.89 2.68
CA GLY A 341 -12.57 9.21 2.81
C GLY A 341 -14.10 9.23 2.96
N ALA A 342 -14.71 8.11 3.37
CA ALA A 342 -16.17 7.97 3.52
C ALA A 342 -16.67 8.31 4.94
N ILE A 343 -15.79 8.47 5.92
CA ILE A 343 -16.15 8.66 7.33
C ILE A 343 -17.06 9.87 7.59
N ALA A 344 -16.86 10.98 6.86
CA ALA A 344 -17.69 12.18 7.02
C ALA A 344 -19.15 11.93 6.62
N ALA A 345 -19.38 11.31 5.45
CA ALA A 345 -20.72 11.01 4.98
C ALA A 345 -21.42 9.96 5.86
N LEU A 346 -20.67 8.97 6.34
CA LEU A 346 -21.17 7.95 7.26
C LEU A 346 -21.62 8.57 8.59
N SER A 347 -20.74 9.33 9.23
CA SER A 347 -21.02 9.95 10.52
C SER A 347 -22.16 10.97 10.44
N GLU A 348 -22.25 11.79 9.40
CA GLU A 348 -23.37 12.72 9.21
C GLU A 348 -24.73 11.99 9.24
N ASN A 349 -24.84 10.85 8.55
CA ASN A 349 -26.07 10.04 8.53
C ASN A 349 -26.40 9.43 9.91
N VAL A 350 -25.39 8.85 10.58
CA VAL A 350 -25.60 8.19 11.88
C VAL A 350 -25.91 9.22 12.98
N ILE A 351 -25.24 10.39 12.96
CA ILE A 351 -25.51 11.50 13.88
C ILE A 351 -26.92 12.04 13.67
N ALA A 352 -27.35 12.24 12.42
CA ALA A 352 -28.71 12.70 12.14
C ALA A 352 -29.77 11.77 12.74
N GLN A 353 -29.59 10.46 12.60
CA GLN A 353 -30.47 9.46 13.22
C GLN A 353 -30.40 9.51 14.75
N ALA A 354 -29.19 9.62 15.32
CA ALA A 354 -29.01 9.67 16.76
C ALA A 354 -29.64 10.91 17.41
N LEU A 355 -29.57 12.06 16.73
CA LEU A 355 -30.25 13.28 17.14
C LEU A 355 -31.77 13.11 17.10
N GLU A 356 -32.32 12.39 16.12
CA GLU A 356 -33.76 12.08 16.06
C GLU A 356 -34.20 11.19 17.21
N ASP A 357 -33.46 10.11 17.47
CA ASP A 357 -33.76 9.17 18.54
C ASP A 357 -33.72 9.87 19.91
N ALA A 358 -32.73 10.76 20.13
CA ALA A 358 -32.51 11.43 21.40
C ALA A 358 -33.53 12.53 21.76
N LYS A 359 -34.39 12.94 20.81
CA LYS A 359 -35.45 13.94 21.07
C LYS A 359 -36.49 13.45 22.06
N THR A 360 -36.79 12.16 22.02
CA THR A 360 -37.84 11.56 22.86
C THR A 360 -37.36 11.29 24.28
N TRP A 361 -36.06 11.37 24.52
CA TRP A 361 -35.46 11.13 25.82
C TRP A 361 -35.73 12.29 26.79
N ASP A 362 -35.65 12.01 28.10
CA ASP A 362 -35.69 13.03 29.14
C ASP A 362 -34.67 14.15 28.84
N SER A 363 -35.12 15.40 28.98
CA SER A 363 -34.32 16.60 28.71
C SER A 363 -32.99 16.68 29.47
N ARG A 364 -32.84 15.94 30.58
CA ARG A 364 -31.62 15.85 31.37
C ARG A 364 -30.55 14.95 30.75
N LEU A 365 -30.95 14.03 29.87
CA LEU A 365 -30.06 13.05 29.25
C LEU A 365 -29.27 13.68 28.10
N THR A 366 -27.97 13.42 28.13
CA THR A 366 -27.00 13.85 27.11
C THR A 366 -26.78 12.77 26.06
N LEU A 367 -26.34 13.19 24.88
CA LEU A 367 -25.93 12.32 23.77
C LEU A 367 -24.47 12.62 23.45
N ALA A 368 -23.59 11.64 23.60
CA ALA A 368 -22.19 11.73 23.23
C ALA A 368 -21.93 11.09 21.85
N VAL A 369 -21.07 11.71 21.04
CA VAL A 369 -20.72 11.25 19.69
C VAL A 369 -19.22 11.36 19.46
N ASN A 370 -18.61 10.25 19.06
CA ASN A 370 -17.21 10.17 18.64
C ASN A 370 -16.96 10.81 17.27
N ILE A 371 -15.93 11.65 17.18
CA ILE A 371 -15.54 12.34 15.95
C ILE A 371 -14.12 11.97 15.52
N SER A 372 -13.99 11.56 14.26
CA SER A 372 -12.70 11.18 13.65
C SER A 372 -11.74 12.39 13.51
N PRO A 373 -10.42 12.18 13.64
CA PRO A 373 -9.41 13.19 13.32
C PRO A 373 -9.56 13.79 11.91
N LEU A 374 -10.01 13.00 10.94
CA LEU A 374 -10.20 13.47 9.55
C LEU A 374 -11.35 14.48 9.45
N GLN A 375 -12.38 14.34 10.27
CA GLN A 375 -13.51 15.26 10.29
C GLN A 375 -13.13 16.59 10.95
N LEU A 376 -12.31 16.56 12.00
CA LEU A 376 -11.81 17.78 12.66
C LEU A 376 -10.90 18.63 11.75
N ARG A 377 -10.32 18.02 10.72
CA ARG A 377 -9.55 18.77 9.70
C ARG A 377 -10.44 19.56 8.75
N ASP A 378 -11.74 19.25 8.64
CA ASP A 378 -12.70 19.99 7.82
C ASP A 378 -13.04 21.33 8.50
N PRO A 379 -12.66 22.48 7.92
CA PRO A 379 -12.98 23.80 8.47
C PRO A 379 -14.49 24.08 8.60
N TRP A 380 -15.32 23.33 7.87
CA TRP A 380 -16.78 23.48 7.85
C TRP A 380 -17.51 22.52 8.79
N PHE A 381 -16.80 21.67 9.53
CA PHE A 381 -17.39 20.66 10.40
C PHE A 381 -18.37 21.25 11.42
N ALA A 382 -17.98 22.32 12.12
CA ALA A 382 -18.83 22.95 13.12
C ALA A 382 -20.14 23.50 12.52
N GLN A 383 -20.11 23.99 11.28
CA GLN A 383 -21.28 24.50 10.56
C GLN A 383 -22.19 23.36 10.09
N LYS A 384 -21.60 22.25 9.62
CA LYS A 384 -22.35 21.04 9.25
C LYS A 384 -23.08 20.44 10.44
N LEU A 385 -22.41 20.34 11.59
CA LEU A 385 -23.02 19.83 12.80
C LEU A 385 -24.13 20.75 13.32
N LEU A 386 -23.92 22.06 13.29
CA LEU A 386 -24.95 23.04 13.62
C LEU A 386 -26.19 22.88 12.74
N ARG A 387 -25.99 22.64 11.44
CA ARG A 387 -27.09 22.36 10.51
C ARG A 387 -27.87 21.12 10.94
N LEU A 388 -27.20 20.02 11.28
CA LEU A 388 -27.86 18.79 11.77
C LEU A 388 -28.66 19.04 13.05
N LEU A 389 -28.10 19.80 14.00
CA LEU A 389 -28.79 20.20 15.23
C LEU A 389 -30.05 21.01 14.96
N ILE A 390 -29.99 21.96 14.02
CA ILE A 390 -31.14 22.79 13.62
C ILE A 390 -32.21 21.95 12.92
N GLU A 391 -31.81 21.11 11.96
CA GLU A 391 -32.74 20.22 11.24
C GLU A 391 -33.43 19.24 12.21
N ALA A 392 -32.70 18.77 13.23
CA ALA A 392 -33.27 17.97 14.30
C ALA A 392 -34.02 18.81 15.35
N ASN A 393 -33.86 20.13 15.45
CA ASN A 393 -34.35 20.90 16.59
C ASN A 393 -33.86 20.32 17.95
N PHE A 394 -32.59 19.87 17.99
CA PHE A 394 -31.98 19.29 19.17
C PHE A 394 -31.21 20.36 19.99
N PRO A 395 -31.40 20.47 21.31
CA PRO A 395 -30.70 21.47 22.12
C PRO A 395 -29.17 21.23 22.15
N PRO A 396 -28.33 22.20 21.71
CA PRO A 396 -26.89 21.98 21.60
C PRO A 396 -26.18 21.58 22.90
N HIS A 397 -26.66 22.06 24.05
CA HIS A 397 -26.09 21.76 25.37
C HIS A 397 -26.29 20.30 25.84
N ARG A 398 -27.14 19.54 25.14
CA ARG A 398 -27.33 18.11 25.36
C ARG A 398 -26.39 17.26 24.50
N LEU A 399 -25.74 17.85 23.49
CA LEU A 399 -24.78 17.15 22.63
C LEU A 399 -23.38 17.30 23.22
N GLU A 400 -22.70 16.16 23.33
CA GLU A 400 -21.30 16.04 23.72
C GLU A 400 -20.52 15.43 22.55
N ILE A 401 -19.41 16.06 22.19
CA ILE A 401 -18.51 15.55 21.16
C ILE A 401 -17.28 14.99 21.84
N GLU A 402 -16.92 13.78 21.45
CA GLU A 402 -15.74 13.07 21.94
C GLU A 402 -14.67 13.09 20.85
N ILE A 403 -13.47 13.54 21.22
CA ILE A 403 -12.33 13.61 20.32
C ILE A 403 -11.13 12.92 20.93
N THR A 404 -10.45 12.09 20.16
CA THR A 404 -9.26 11.39 20.66
C THR A 404 -8.08 12.34 20.81
N GLU A 405 -7.20 12.01 21.75
CA GLU A 405 -5.94 12.71 21.99
C GLU A 405 -5.04 12.85 20.75
N SER A 406 -5.06 11.85 19.85
CA SER A 406 -4.33 11.86 18.58
C SER A 406 -4.72 13.03 17.65
N CYS A 407 -5.97 13.51 17.75
CA CYS A 407 -6.49 14.62 16.95
C CYS A 407 -5.74 15.94 17.23
N LEU A 408 -5.20 16.09 18.44
CA LEU A 408 -4.58 17.34 18.90
C LEU A 408 -3.17 17.54 18.37
N HIS A 409 -2.48 16.46 17.99
CA HIS A 409 -1.06 16.50 17.65
C HIS A 409 -0.76 17.14 16.28
N GLN A 410 -1.68 17.03 15.34
CA GLN A 410 -1.41 17.38 13.94
C GLN A 410 -1.59 18.86 13.63
N ASN A 411 -2.58 19.54 14.26
CA ASN A 411 -2.80 20.97 14.07
C ASN A 411 -3.58 21.61 15.25
N VAL A 412 -2.86 21.90 16.33
CA VAL A 412 -3.42 22.48 17.58
C VAL A 412 -4.22 23.77 17.34
N ALA A 413 -3.74 24.64 16.43
CA ALA A 413 -4.40 25.92 16.16
C ALA A 413 -5.77 25.73 15.50
N GLN A 414 -5.86 24.82 14.53
CA GLN A 414 -7.13 24.48 13.87
C GLN A 414 -8.09 23.80 14.84
N ALA A 415 -7.62 22.80 15.60
CA ALA A 415 -8.42 22.13 16.62
C ALA A 415 -8.98 23.12 17.64
N ARG A 416 -8.16 24.06 18.13
CA ARG A 416 -8.59 25.12 19.04
C ARG A 416 -9.70 25.98 18.47
N SER A 417 -9.58 26.41 17.21
CA SER A 417 -10.60 27.23 16.55
C SER A 417 -11.92 26.47 16.40
N LEU A 418 -11.86 25.19 16.05
CA LEU A 418 -13.03 24.35 15.85
C LEU A 418 -13.72 24.06 17.18
N ILE A 419 -12.98 23.65 18.22
CA ILE A 419 -13.53 23.43 19.58
C ILE A 419 -14.18 24.72 20.10
N ALA A 420 -13.51 25.88 19.96
CA ALA A 420 -14.11 27.15 20.38
C ALA A 420 -15.41 27.46 19.60
N SER A 421 -15.47 27.15 18.31
CA SER A 421 -16.67 27.30 17.50
C SER A 421 -17.82 26.42 17.99
N LEU A 422 -17.55 25.15 18.29
CA LEU A 422 -18.55 24.21 18.85
C LEU A 422 -19.07 24.69 20.21
N LYS A 423 -18.18 25.14 21.09
CA LYS A 423 -18.57 25.64 22.41
C LYS A 423 -19.38 26.92 22.36
N ASN A 424 -19.08 27.82 21.41
CA ASN A 424 -19.89 29.01 21.19
C ASN A 424 -21.32 28.67 20.74
N GLN A 425 -21.55 27.47 20.18
CA GLN A 425 -22.87 26.95 19.86
C GLN A 425 -23.54 26.25 21.05
N GLY A 426 -22.84 26.09 22.17
CA GLY A 426 -23.32 25.43 23.38
C GLY A 426 -23.03 23.93 23.44
N ILE A 427 -22.29 23.37 22.47
CA ILE A 427 -21.93 21.94 22.43
C ILE A 427 -20.78 21.68 23.39
N LYS A 428 -20.84 20.57 24.15
CA LYS A 428 -19.76 20.15 25.05
C LYS A 428 -18.70 19.36 24.30
N VAL A 429 -17.44 19.49 24.69
CA VAL A 429 -16.34 18.75 24.07
C VAL A 429 -15.54 18.00 25.14
N THR A 430 -15.46 16.69 24.99
CA THR A 430 -14.76 15.78 25.90
C THR A 430 -13.57 15.14 25.19
N LEU A 431 -12.46 15.02 25.93
CA LEU A 431 -11.26 14.38 25.44
C LEU A 431 -11.33 12.88 25.69
N ASP A 432 -11.18 12.10 24.63
CA ASP A 432 -11.30 10.64 24.62
C ASP A 432 -9.93 9.94 24.57
N ASP A 433 -9.91 8.66 24.99
CA ASP A 433 -8.74 7.78 25.10
C ASP A 433 -7.56 8.38 25.89
N PHE A 434 -7.84 9.18 26.93
CA PHE A 434 -6.79 9.95 27.61
C PHE A 434 -5.77 9.06 28.32
N GLY A 435 -4.48 9.29 28.02
CA GLY A 435 -3.36 8.55 28.61
C GLY A 435 -2.73 7.48 27.71
N THR A 436 -3.31 7.23 26.53
CA THR A 436 -2.76 6.31 25.52
C THR A 436 -1.81 7.00 24.53
N GLY A 437 -1.72 8.34 24.55
CA GLY A 437 -1.00 9.15 23.56
C GLY A 437 0.02 10.15 24.11
N TYR A 438 0.26 11.22 23.34
CA TYR A 438 1.29 12.25 23.56
C TYR A 438 0.73 13.63 24.00
N SER A 439 -0.48 13.73 24.52
CA SER A 439 -1.08 14.97 25.01
C SER A 439 -0.22 15.55 26.10
N SER A 440 0.31 16.73 25.82
CA SER A 440 0.96 17.50 26.87
C SER A 440 -0.11 18.09 27.80
N LEU A 441 0.16 18.10 29.11
CA LEU A 441 -0.65 18.85 30.09
C LEU A 441 -0.88 20.32 29.67
N ALA A 442 0.07 20.88 28.91
CA ALA A 442 -0.05 22.21 28.32
C ALA A 442 -1.19 22.31 27.31
N GLN A 443 -1.40 21.30 26.45
CA GLN A 443 -2.50 21.25 25.49
C GLN A 443 -3.85 21.17 26.21
N LEU A 444 -3.97 20.28 27.19
CA LEU A 444 -5.19 20.10 27.97
C LEU A 444 -5.58 21.38 28.72
N ARG A 445 -4.61 22.16 29.23
CA ARG A 445 -4.86 23.47 29.82
C ARG A 445 -5.22 24.57 28.80
N SER A 446 -4.71 24.47 27.57
CA SER A 446 -4.87 25.51 26.55
C SER A 446 -6.17 25.42 25.75
N LEU A 447 -6.79 24.25 25.76
CA LEU A 447 -8.01 23.94 25.02
C LEU A 447 -9.20 23.88 25.98
N PRO A 448 -10.36 24.44 25.61
CA PRO A 448 -11.49 24.57 26.51
C PRO A 448 -12.31 23.28 26.59
N PHE A 449 -11.75 22.16 27.07
CA PHE A 449 -12.51 20.92 27.25
C PHE A 449 -13.56 21.02 28.37
N ASP A 450 -14.58 20.17 28.31
CA ASP A 450 -15.66 20.05 29.29
C ASP A 450 -15.61 18.73 30.08
N GLY A 451 -14.73 17.79 29.68
CA GLY A 451 -14.56 16.51 30.34
C GLY A 451 -13.38 15.71 29.80
N ILE A 452 -13.04 14.61 30.49
CA ILE A 452 -12.00 13.65 30.11
C ILE A 452 -12.55 12.22 30.26
N LYS A 453 -12.34 11.37 29.25
CA LYS A 453 -12.62 9.92 29.32
C LYS A 453 -11.31 9.15 29.53
N ILE A 454 -11.34 8.19 30.46
CA ILE A 454 -10.25 7.28 30.73
C ILE A 454 -10.45 6.02 29.88
N ASP A 455 -9.45 5.73 29.04
CA ASP A 455 -9.44 4.59 28.14
C ASP A 455 -9.68 3.25 28.88
N ARG A 456 -10.46 2.38 28.26
CA ARG A 456 -10.84 1.05 28.78
C ARG A 456 -9.63 0.21 29.20
N SER A 457 -8.51 0.29 28.50
CA SER A 457 -7.31 -0.51 28.78
C SER A 457 -6.76 -0.28 30.19
N PHE A 458 -6.84 0.95 30.72
CA PHE A 458 -6.41 1.25 32.09
C PHE A 458 -7.44 0.82 33.13
N VAL A 459 -8.73 0.92 32.80
CA VAL A 459 -9.83 0.56 33.70
C VAL A 459 -9.96 -0.95 33.84
N SER A 460 -9.80 -1.71 32.75
CA SER A 460 -9.90 -3.18 32.77
C SER A 460 -8.82 -3.85 33.62
N SER A 461 -7.61 -3.29 33.66
CA SER A 461 -6.49 -3.84 34.44
C SER A 461 -6.30 -3.15 35.80
N LEU A 462 -7.25 -2.31 36.22
CA LEU A 462 -7.16 -1.46 37.41
C LEU A 462 -6.94 -2.25 38.71
N VAL A 463 -7.58 -3.41 38.84
CA VAL A 463 -7.54 -4.25 40.05
C VAL A 463 -6.24 -5.06 40.13
N GLU A 464 -5.73 -5.50 38.98
CA GLU A 464 -4.59 -6.44 38.90
C GLU A 464 -3.25 -5.74 38.72
N ASN A 465 -3.22 -4.56 38.09
CA ASN A 465 -2.01 -3.84 37.74
C ASN A 465 -1.88 -2.51 38.50
N LYS A 466 -0.85 -2.43 39.36
CA LYS A 466 -0.54 -1.23 40.14
C LYS A 466 -0.22 -0.01 39.27
N ASP A 467 0.39 -0.22 38.10
CA ASP A 467 0.74 0.88 37.20
C ASP A 467 -0.53 1.48 36.59
N SER A 468 -1.48 0.65 36.15
CA SER A 468 -2.79 1.09 35.68
C SER A 468 -3.56 1.83 36.77
N ALA A 469 -3.56 1.32 38.01
CA ALA A 469 -4.17 2.01 39.15
C ALA A 469 -3.54 3.38 39.44
N ALA A 470 -2.21 3.48 39.35
CA ALA A 470 -1.52 4.76 39.53
C ALA A 470 -1.88 5.76 38.42
N ILE A 471 -2.00 5.31 37.17
CA ILE A 471 -2.42 6.14 36.03
C ILE A 471 -3.85 6.64 36.22
N VAL A 472 -4.80 5.75 36.52
CA VAL A 472 -6.21 6.13 36.75
C VAL A 472 -6.33 7.11 37.91
N HIS A 473 -5.62 6.89 39.02
CA HIS A 473 -5.58 7.84 40.14
C HIS A 473 -4.97 9.20 39.74
N ALA A 474 -3.90 9.22 38.94
CA ALA A 474 -3.29 10.45 38.47
C ALA A 474 -4.25 11.25 37.56
N ILE A 475 -4.95 10.57 36.63
CA ILE A 475 -5.95 11.20 35.76
C ILE A 475 -7.13 11.71 36.62
N ALA A 476 -7.58 10.93 37.61
CA ALA A 476 -8.63 11.32 38.53
C ALA A 476 -8.30 12.64 39.28
N MET A 477 -7.07 12.74 39.79
CA MET A 477 -6.60 13.95 40.48
C MET A 477 -6.39 15.13 39.54
N LEU A 478 -5.97 14.88 38.30
CA LEU A 478 -5.85 15.90 37.28
C LEU A 478 -7.19 16.52 36.93
N GLY A 479 -8.21 15.72 36.63
CA GLY A 479 -9.54 16.24 36.31
C GLY A 479 -10.13 17.02 37.47
N LYS A 480 -9.97 16.53 38.71
CA LYS A 480 -10.35 17.29 39.91
C LYS A 480 -9.61 18.63 40.04
N GLY A 481 -8.31 18.66 39.75
CA GLY A 481 -7.49 19.87 39.81
C GLY A 481 -7.84 20.91 38.74
N LEU A 482 -8.42 20.47 37.62
CA LEU A 482 -8.82 21.33 36.49
C LEU A 482 -10.33 21.59 36.42
N ASP A 483 -11.09 21.08 37.40
CA ASP A 483 -12.56 21.11 37.42
C ASP A 483 -13.20 20.49 36.17
N LEU A 484 -12.57 19.42 35.66
CA LEU A 484 -13.04 18.64 34.52
C LEU A 484 -13.68 17.33 35.01
N PRO A 485 -14.98 17.10 34.73
CA PRO A 485 -15.63 15.81 34.91
C PRO A 485 -14.87 14.68 34.22
N ILE A 486 -14.85 13.52 34.88
CA ILE A 486 -14.16 12.34 34.38
C ILE A 486 -15.17 11.24 34.11
N THR A 487 -15.01 10.56 32.99
CA THR A 487 -15.75 9.35 32.66
C THR A 487 -14.77 8.18 32.56
N ALA A 488 -15.07 7.05 33.18
CA ALA A 488 -14.28 5.83 33.10
C ALA A 488 -14.98 4.80 32.20
N GLU A 489 -14.24 4.27 31.23
CA GLU A 489 -14.78 3.33 30.25
C GLU A 489 -14.47 1.87 30.58
N GLY A 490 -15.31 0.95 30.09
CA GLY A 490 -15.04 -0.48 30.22
C GLY A 490 -15.17 -1.02 31.64
N ILE A 491 -16.10 -0.48 32.43
CA ILE A 491 -16.45 -1.06 33.74
C ILE A 491 -17.18 -2.39 33.50
N GLU A 492 -16.50 -3.50 33.80
CA GLU A 492 -17.02 -4.85 33.58
C GLU A 492 -17.34 -5.61 34.88
N THR A 493 -16.69 -5.26 35.99
CA THR A 493 -16.82 -5.96 37.27
C THR A 493 -17.18 -5.02 38.42
N GLY A 494 -17.79 -5.57 39.47
CA GLY A 494 -18.11 -4.82 40.70
C GLY A 494 -16.84 -4.31 41.41
N ASP A 495 -15.74 -5.06 41.36
CA ASP A 495 -14.48 -4.68 41.99
C ASP A 495 -13.88 -3.42 41.35
N VAL A 496 -13.94 -3.31 40.01
CA VAL A 496 -13.51 -2.11 39.27
C VAL A 496 -14.37 -0.91 39.66
N LEU A 497 -15.68 -1.10 39.77
CA LEU A 497 -16.62 -0.06 40.20
C LEU A 497 -16.29 0.44 41.61
N GLU A 498 -16.14 -0.46 42.58
CA GLU A 498 -15.81 -0.10 43.96
C GLU A 498 -14.51 0.69 44.06
N HIS A 499 -13.51 0.34 43.24
CA HIS A 499 -12.25 1.06 43.19
C HIS A 499 -12.42 2.47 42.60
N LEU A 500 -13.17 2.61 41.50
CA LEU A 500 -13.42 3.90 40.86
C LEU A 500 -14.23 4.85 41.76
N MET A 501 -15.16 4.34 42.57
CA MET A 501 -15.95 5.16 43.51
C MET A 501 -15.08 5.88 44.55
N GLN A 502 -13.88 5.38 44.85
CA GLN A 502 -12.95 5.99 45.81
C GLN A 502 -12.38 7.32 45.30
N TYR A 503 -12.36 7.53 43.98
CA TYR A 503 -11.74 8.69 43.34
C TYR A 503 -12.65 9.92 43.27
N GLY A 504 -13.89 9.82 43.75
CA GLY A 504 -14.86 10.93 43.77
C GLY A 504 -15.64 11.04 42.45
N ARG A 505 -16.13 12.24 42.12
CA ARG A 505 -17.07 12.51 41.01
C ARG A 505 -16.58 11.95 39.67
N ILE A 506 -17.13 10.80 39.28
CA ILE A 506 -16.76 10.05 38.08
C ILE A 506 -18.04 9.48 37.48
N LYS A 507 -18.18 9.60 36.16
CA LYS A 507 -19.18 8.86 35.37
C LYS A 507 -18.58 7.51 34.97
N GLY A 508 -19.40 6.49 34.84
CA GLY A 508 -19.00 5.17 34.40
C GLY A 508 -19.78 4.72 33.17
N GLN A 509 -19.10 4.01 32.30
CA GLN A 509 -19.68 3.27 31.18
C GLN A 509 -19.03 1.89 31.06
N GLY A 510 -19.79 0.91 30.58
CA GLY A 510 -19.30 -0.44 30.35
C GLY A 510 -20.35 -1.53 30.57
N TYR A 511 -19.96 -2.76 30.26
CA TYR A 511 -20.86 -3.91 30.20
C TYR A 511 -21.49 -4.30 31.54
N PHE A 512 -20.92 -3.87 32.66
CA PHE A 512 -21.54 -4.01 33.98
C PHE A 512 -22.95 -3.39 34.02
N TYR A 513 -23.18 -2.30 33.27
CA TYR A 513 -24.47 -1.60 33.20
C TYR A 513 -25.35 -2.05 32.02
N GLY A 514 -24.83 -2.95 31.18
CA GLY A 514 -25.48 -3.46 29.99
C GLY A 514 -24.72 -3.12 28.72
N ARG A 515 -24.90 -3.97 27.70
CA ARG A 515 -24.29 -3.78 26.38
C ARG A 515 -25.00 -2.67 25.59
N PRO A 516 -24.31 -2.06 24.59
CA PRO A 516 -24.94 -1.09 23.70
C PRO A 516 -26.19 -1.65 23.03
N ARG A 517 -27.27 -0.86 22.95
CA ARG A 517 -28.58 -1.29 22.44
C ARG A 517 -29.04 -0.44 21.25
N PRO A 518 -29.81 -0.99 20.30
CA PRO A 518 -30.43 -0.20 19.24
C PRO A 518 -31.54 0.70 19.79
N ALA A 519 -31.87 1.77 19.04
CA ALA A 519 -32.86 2.78 19.42
C ALA A 519 -34.20 2.21 19.92
N ARG A 520 -34.72 1.18 19.25
CA ARG A 520 -36.00 0.56 19.58
C ARG A 520 -35.99 -0.10 20.96
N GLU A 521 -34.98 -0.93 21.22
CA GLU A 521 -34.83 -1.58 22.53
C GLU A 521 -34.57 -0.56 23.64
N LEU A 522 -33.86 0.53 23.31
CA LEU A 522 -33.63 1.61 24.25
C LEU A 522 -34.93 2.34 24.61
N ALA A 523 -35.80 2.64 23.63
CA ALA A 523 -37.09 3.28 23.88
C ALA A 523 -37.99 2.41 24.77
N GLU A 524 -38.09 1.12 24.46
CA GLU A 524 -38.84 0.14 25.27
C GLU A 524 -38.26 0.06 26.71
N TRP A 525 -36.94 0.13 26.86
CA TRP A 525 -36.27 0.14 28.16
C TRP A 525 -36.51 1.43 28.95
N LEU A 526 -36.55 2.59 28.29
CA LEU A 526 -36.84 3.88 28.93
C LEU A 526 -38.30 4.01 29.39
N GLU A 527 -39.24 3.32 28.72
CA GLU A 527 -40.67 3.34 29.04
C GLU A 527 -41.05 2.43 30.22
N CYS A 528 -40.19 1.49 30.63
CA CYS A 528 -40.48 0.55 31.71
C CYS A 528 -40.35 1.21 33.10
N PRO A 529 -41.44 1.30 33.92
CA PRO A 529 -41.43 2.04 35.19
C PRO A 529 -40.67 1.34 36.33
N ASP A 530 -40.45 0.03 36.23
CA ASP A 530 -39.77 -0.77 37.25
C ASP A 530 -38.26 -0.69 37.03
N ARG A 531 -37.67 0.40 37.54
CA ARG A 531 -36.22 0.53 37.66
C ARG A 531 -35.72 -0.55 38.61
N GLU A 532 -35.04 -1.58 38.12
CA GLU A 532 -33.96 -2.17 38.92
C GLU A 532 -32.89 -1.07 39.00
N PRO A 533 -32.66 -0.43 40.17
CA PRO A 533 -31.42 0.31 40.34
C PRO A 533 -30.29 -0.67 40.08
N ALA A 534 -29.21 -0.19 39.42
CA ALA A 534 -27.95 -0.93 39.38
C ALA A 534 -27.70 -1.59 40.74
N PRO A 535 -27.29 -2.87 40.79
CA PRO A 535 -27.32 -3.66 42.01
C PRO A 535 -26.64 -2.89 43.14
N LYS A 536 -27.45 -2.39 44.09
CA LYS A 536 -26.94 -1.82 45.33
C LYS A 536 -26.35 -2.98 46.10
N SER A 537 -25.02 -3.04 46.16
CA SER A 537 -24.25 -3.92 47.05
C SER A 537 -24.85 -5.34 47.14
N GLY A 538 -24.74 -6.09 46.05
CA GLY A 538 -25.18 -7.47 46.00
C GLY A 538 -24.72 -8.09 44.70
N ILE A 539 -23.64 -8.88 44.78
CA ILE A 539 -23.06 -9.63 43.66
C ILE A 539 -24.18 -10.43 42.97
N PRO A 540 -24.53 -10.15 41.70
CA PRO A 540 -25.27 -11.11 40.91
C PRO A 540 -24.28 -12.21 40.49
N ASP A 541 -24.61 -13.46 40.78
CA ASP A 541 -23.87 -14.62 40.27
C ASP A 541 -24.07 -14.70 38.74
N ILE A 542 -23.06 -14.25 38.00
CA ILE A 542 -23.00 -14.41 36.55
C ILE A 542 -21.92 -15.46 36.25
N SER A 543 -22.28 -16.73 36.39
CA SER A 543 -21.50 -17.82 35.81
C SER A 543 -21.43 -17.66 34.28
N PRO A 544 -20.26 -17.74 33.65
CA PRO A 544 -20.12 -17.57 32.21
C PRO A 544 -20.75 -18.77 31.49
N ARG A 545 -21.86 -18.54 30.78
CA ARG A 545 -22.26 -19.45 29.70
C ARG A 545 -21.49 -19.04 28.45
N ASP A 546 -20.28 -19.57 28.35
CA ASP A 546 -19.55 -19.67 27.09
C ASP A 546 -20.44 -20.41 26.09
N THR A 547 -20.93 -19.68 25.09
CA THR A 547 -21.32 -20.30 23.82
C THR A 547 -20.25 -19.89 22.83
N PRO A 548 -19.31 -20.78 22.46
CA PRO A 548 -18.32 -20.45 21.45
C PRO A 548 -19.02 -20.17 20.12
N LEU A 549 -18.68 -19.05 19.50
CA LEU A 549 -18.88 -18.81 18.08
C LEU A 549 -18.07 -19.87 17.32
N VAL A 550 -18.73 -20.93 16.87
CA VAL A 550 -18.18 -21.91 15.94
C VAL A 550 -18.15 -21.26 14.55
N PRO A 551 -17.00 -21.22 13.86
CA PRO A 551 -16.94 -20.78 12.47
C PRO A 551 -17.66 -21.82 11.57
N PRO A 552 -18.35 -21.40 10.49
CA PRO A 552 -19.06 -22.32 9.63
C PRO A 552 -18.09 -23.07 8.71
N ASP A 553 -17.63 -24.24 9.15
CA ASP A 553 -17.13 -25.30 8.28
C ASP A 553 -18.23 -26.35 8.08
N ASP A 554 -18.93 -26.28 6.94
CA ASP A 554 -19.47 -27.43 6.20
C ASP A 554 -20.24 -26.93 4.96
N LEU A 555 -19.50 -26.53 3.91
CA LEU A 555 -20.02 -26.60 2.55
C LEU A 555 -19.64 -27.96 1.97
N ALA A 556 -20.49 -28.94 2.28
CA ALA A 556 -20.46 -30.26 1.69
C ALA A 556 -20.51 -30.19 0.16
N ALA A 557 -19.54 -30.86 -0.47
CA ALA A 557 -19.51 -31.17 -1.89
C ALA A 557 -20.77 -31.97 -2.31
N PRO A 558 -21.32 -31.75 -3.53
CA PRO A 558 -22.48 -32.50 -3.98
C PRO A 558 -22.10 -33.92 -4.40
N GLU A 559 -22.69 -34.90 -3.73
CA GLU A 559 -22.68 -36.32 -4.11
C GLU A 559 -23.22 -36.52 -5.54
N LYS A 560 -22.36 -37.10 -6.40
CA LYS A 560 -22.74 -37.63 -7.70
C LYS A 560 -23.68 -38.83 -7.54
N LYS A 561 -24.97 -38.63 -7.80
CA LYS A 561 -25.90 -39.73 -8.08
C LYS A 561 -25.51 -40.45 -9.38
N ARG A 562 -24.91 -41.64 -9.24
CA ARG A 562 -24.93 -42.69 -10.26
C ARG A 562 -26.33 -43.32 -10.29
N ALA A 563 -27.03 -43.19 -11.41
CA ALA A 563 -28.07 -44.13 -11.83
C ALA A 563 -27.68 -44.67 -13.22
N HIS A 564 -27.80 -45.98 -13.35
CA HIS A 564 -27.34 -46.81 -14.46
C HIS A 564 -28.52 -47.12 -15.40
N ARG A 565 -28.21 -47.33 -16.71
CA ARG A 565 -29.06 -47.89 -17.79
C ARG A 565 -30.15 -46.94 -18.31
N THR A 566 -30.27 -46.66 -19.61
CA THR A 566 -30.23 -47.55 -20.78
C THR A 566 -29.80 -46.77 -22.03
#